data_AF-A0AAD7LU15-F1
#
_entry.id   AF-A0AAD7LU15-F1
#
_cell.length_a   1.000
_cell.length_b   1.000
_cell.length_c   1.000
_cell.angle_alpha   90.00
_cell.angle_beta   90.00
_cell.angle_gamma   90.00
#
_symmetry.space_group_name_H-M   'P 1'
#
loop_
_entity.id
_entity.type
_entity.pdbx_description
1 polymer ?
#
loop_
_entity_poly.entity_id
_entity_poly.type
_entity_poly.pdbx_seq_one_letter_code
_entity_poly.pdbx_strand_id
1 'polypeptide(L)'
;MTSSTSILDEWPVGLRFLPTDEELINHYLKHKMRGNESEVRAIREVDVCKWEPWDLPDLSEMKSKDHQWFFFSLRELKYSNSNRSNRTTRDWLLESHW
;
A
#
# COMPACT_ATOMS: atom_id res chain seq x y z
N MET A 1 -8.02 -26.81 21.41
CA MET A 1 -8.14 -25.36 21.16
C MET A 1 -7.18 -25.04 20.02
N THR A 2 -7.69 -24.78 18.82
CA THR A 2 -6.88 -24.50 17.64
C THR A 2 -6.22 -23.14 17.81
N SER A 3 -4.92 -23.10 18.11
CA SER A 3 -4.15 -21.87 18.02
C SER A 3 -4.12 -21.46 16.55
N SER A 4 -4.83 -20.37 16.24
CA SER A 4 -4.77 -19.73 14.93
C SER A 4 -3.37 -19.17 14.74
N THR A 5 -2.49 -19.95 14.13
CA THR A 5 -1.15 -19.49 13.75
C THR A 5 -1.33 -18.37 12.73
N SER A 6 -1.02 -17.15 13.13
CA SER A 6 -1.00 -15.99 12.27
C SER A 6 0.01 -16.25 11.15
N ILE A 7 -0.42 -16.18 9.89
CA ILE A 7 0.39 -16.41 8.67
C ILE A 7 1.63 -15.50 8.61
N LEU A 8 1.72 -14.49 9.48
CA LEU A 8 2.83 -13.55 9.62
C LEU A 8 4.11 -14.14 10.25
N ASP A 9 4.07 -15.34 10.85
CA ASP A 9 5.26 -16.02 11.41
C ASP A 9 6.05 -16.88 10.39
N GLU A 10 5.54 -17.05 9.16
CA GLU A 10 6.05 -18.07 8.20
C GLU A 10 6.95 -17.51 7.09
N TRP A 11 7.72 -16.45 7.33
CA TRP A 11 8.74 -16.03 6.36
C TRP A 11 10.15 -16.39 6.82
N PRO A 12 10.87 -17.26 6.08
CA PRO A 12 12.25 -17.59 6.38
C PRO A 12 13.12 -16.32 6.48
N VAL A 13 14.11 -16.35 7.38
CA VAL A 13 15.09 -15.28 7.50
C VAL A 13 15.73 -15.02 6.13
N GLY A 14 15.58 -13.79 5.62
CA GLY A 14 16.13 -13.37 4.33
C GLY A 14 15.13 -13.35 3.17
N LEU A 15 13.93 -13.93 3.33
CA LEU A 15 12.87 -13.78 2.34
C LEU A 15 12.23 -12.39 2.49
N ARG A 16 12.07 -11.70 1.36
CA ARG A 16 11.64 -10.31 1.30
C ARG A 16 10.61 -10.15 0.20
N PHE A 17 9.72 -9.18 0.39
CA PHE A 17 8.74 -8.83 -0.60
C PHE A 17 9.40 -7.89 -1.60
N LEU A 18 9.91 -8.49 -2.67
CA LEU A 18 10.60 -7.79 -3.76
C LEU A 18 9.90 -8.11 -5.09
N PRO A 19 8.62 -7.73 -5.24
CA PRO A 19 7.91 -7.95 -6.49
C PRO A 19 8.55 -7.12 -7.61
N THR A 20 8.63 -7.71 -8.79
CA THR A 20 8.97 -7.00 -10.02
C THR A 20 7.81 -6.11 -10.48
N ASP A 21 8.10 -5.12 -11.34
CA ASP A 21 7.06 -4.27 -11.94
C ASP A 21 5.99 -5.11 -12.66
N GLU A 22 6.39 -6.20 -13.32
CA GLU A 22 5.47 -7.10 -13.99
C GLU A 22 4.57 -7.84 -13.00
N GLU A 23 5.10 -8.31 -11.86
CA GLU A 23 4.29 -8.97 -10.82
C GLU A 23 3.32 -7.98 -10.16
N LEU A 24 3.77 -6.75 -9.89
CA LEU A 24 2.90 -5.69 -9.35
C LEU A 24 1.68 -5.46 -10.23
N ILE A 25 1.86 -5.40 -11.55
CA ILE A 25 0.77 -5.14 -12.50
C ILE A 25 -0.02 -6.43 -12.79
N ASN A 26 0.64 -7.46 -13.27
CA ASN A 26 0.00 -8.64 -13.84
C ASN A 26 -0.58 -9.58 -12.80
N HIS A 27 0.05 -9.65 -11.63
CA HIS A 27 -0.43 -10.45 -10.53
C HIS A 27 -1.26 -9.57 -9.59
N TYR A 28 -0.62 -8.67 -8.84
CA TYR A 28 -1.30 -7.97 -7.75
C TYR A 28 -2.43 -7.05 -8.21
N LEU A 29 -2.16 -6.12 -9.12
CA LEU A 29 -3.17 -5.14 -9.54
C LEU A 29 -4.32 -5.80 -10.31
N LYS A 30 -4.03 -6.69 -11.26
CA LYS A 30 -5.07 -7.42 -12.01
C LYS A 30 -5.93 -8.31 -11.12
N HIS A 31 -5.34 -9.02 -10.15
CA HIS A 31 -6.13 -9.85 -9.22
C HIS A 31 -6.99 -8.99 -8.28
N LYS A 32 -6.47 -7.84 -7.80
CA LYS A 32 -7.26 -6.90 -7.01
C LYS A 32 -8.48 -6.38 -7.78
N MET A 33 -8.29 -6.00 -9.04
CA MET A 33 -9.39 -5.52 -9.90
C MET A 33 -10.44 -6.60 -10.21
N ARG A 34 -10.06 -7.88 -10.18
CA ARG A 34 -10.97 -9.02 -10.38
C ARG A 34 -11.71 -9.42 -9.11
N GLY A 35 -11.41 -8.80 -7.97
CA GLY A 35 -11.99 -9.16 -6.67
C GLY A 35 -11.34 -10.38 -6.01
N ASN A 36 -10.17 -10.82 -6.48
CA ASN A 36 -9.45 -11.96 -5.90
C ASN A 36 -8.64 -11.52 -4.67
N GLU A 37 -9.33 -11.14 -3.59
CA GLU A 37 -8.69 -10.57 -2.40
C GLU A 37 -7.71 -11.54 -1.71
N SER A 38 -7.92 -12.85 -1.82
CA SER A 38 -7.03 -13.87 -1.23
C SER A 38 -5.61 -13.85 -1.82
N GLU A 39 -5.49 -13.62 -3.13
CA GLU A 39 -4.21 -13.64 -3.86
C GLU A 39 -3.38 -12.38 -3.59
N VAL A 40 -4.04 -11.29 -3.18
CA VAL A 40 -3.41 -9.96 -3.08
C VAL A 40 -3.30 -9.47 -1.64
N ARG A 41 -3.51 -10.35 -0.65
CA ARG A 41 -3.44 -10.03 0.78
C ARG A 41 -2.11 -9.40 1.20
N ALA A 42 -1.05 -9.63 0.44
CA ALA A 42 0.27 -9.02 0.65
C ALA A 42 0.25 -7.48 0.59
N ILE A 43 -0.70 -6.87 -0.13
CA ILE A 43 -0.77 -5.42 -0.34
C ILE A 43 -2.10 -4.91 0.20
N ARG A 44 -2.04 -4.03 1.20
CA ARG A 44 -3.22 -3.43 1.82
C ARG A 44 -3.79 -2.30 0.98
N GLU A 45 -5.11 -2.12 1.04
CA GLU A 45 -5.77 -0.94 0.50
C GLU A 45 -5.68 0.24 1.48
N VAL A 46 -5.02 1.31 1.05
CA VAL A 46 -4.78 2.54 1.81
C VAL A 46 -4.83 3.72 0.85
N ASP A 47 -5.57 4.76 1.21
CA ASP A 47 -5.51 6.03 0.49
C ASP A 47 -4.23 6.79 0.86
N VAL A 48 -3.16 6.51 0.12
CA VAL A 48 -1.81 7.03 0.37
C VAL A 48 -1.78 8.57 0.35
N CYS A 49 -2.74 9.23 -0.30
CA CYS A 49 -2.77 10.70 -0.37
C CYS A 49 -3.26 11.37 0.92
N LYS A 50 -3.92 10.63 1.81
CA LYS A 50 -4.46 11.12 3.08
C LYS A 50 -3.50 10.98 4.26
N TRP A 51 -2.37 10.28 4.07
CA TRP A 51 -1.40 10.00 5.12
C TRP A 51 -0.08 10.70 4.86
N GLU A 52 0.61 11.05 5.93
CA GLU A 52 1.97 11.54 5.81
C GLU A 52 2.92 10.37 5.49
N PRO A 53 4.03 10.60 4.76
CA PRO A 53 4.95 9.54 4.37
C PRO A 53 5.50 8.71 5.53
N TRP A 54 5.63 9.30 6.72
CA TRP A 54 6.13 8.63 7.93
C TRP A 54 5.08 7.80 8.65
N ASP A 55 3.79 7.99 8.38
CA ASP A 55 2.71 7.17 8.94
C ASP A 55 2.45 5.93 8.08
N LEU A 56 2.80 5.97 6.78
CA LEU A 56 2.59 4.87 5.85
C LEU A 56 3.25 3.53 6.28
N PRO A 57 4.49 3.50 6.81
CA PRO A 57 5.13 2.25 7.22
C PRO A 57 4.28 1.41 8.18
N ASP A 58 3.61 2.05 9.13
CA ASP A 58 2.78 1.39 10.15
C ASP A 58 1.46 0.84 9.59
N LEU A 59 1.05 1.32 8.41
CA LEU A 59 -0.17 0.88 7.73
C LEU A 59 0.07 -0.31 6.80
N SER A 60 1.33 -0.64 6.52
CA SER A 60 1.67 -1.72 5.58
C SER A 60 1.38 -3.10 6.17
N GLU A 61 0.79 -3.97 5.35
CA GLU A 61 0.58 -5.38 5.74
C GLU A 61 1.93 -6.11 5.87
N MET A 62 2.86 -5.82 4.95
CA MET A 62 4.18 -6.43 4.95
C MET A 62 5.19 -5.54 5.64
N LYS A 63 5.78 -6.08 6.72
CA LYS A 63 6.88 -5.42 7.40
C LYS A 63 8.15 -5.55 6.56
N SER A 64 8.45 -4.50 5.81
CA SER A 64 9.68 -4.40 5.04
C SER A 64 10.82 -3.81 5.87
N LYS A 65 12.01 -4.41 5.74
CA LYS A 65 13.27 -3.83 6.24
C LYS A 65 13.94 -2.91 5.21
N ASP A 66 13.43 -2.86 3.98
CA ASP A 66 14.02 -2.11 2.86
C ASP A 66 13.48 -0.69 2.72
N HIS A 67 12.71 -0.20 3.71
CA HIS A 67 12.04 1.10 3.62
C HIS A 67 11.16 1.23 2.36
N GLN A 68 10.57 0.10 1.94
CA GLN A 68 9.67 0.01 0.80
C GLN A 68 8.35 -0.62 1.27
N TRP A 69 7.24 0.05 0.96
CA TRP A 69 5.91 -0.39 1.32
C TRP A 69 4.98 -0.25 0.12
N PHE A 70 4.11 -1.24 -0.04
CA PHE A 70 3.21 -1.32 -1.18
C PHE A 70 1.78 -1.16 -0.70
N PHE A 71 0.99 -0.37 -1.44
CA PHE A 71 -0.41 -0.10 -1.12
C PHE A 71 -1.24 -0.08 -2.40
N PHE A 72 -2.47 -0.60 -2.32
CA PHE A 72 -3.50 -0.26 -3.27
C PHE A 72 -4.12 1.07 -2.83
N SER A 73 -4.00 2.09 -3.67
CA SER A 73 -4.68 3.36 -3.46
C SER A 73 -5.70 3.55 -4.57
N LEU A 74 -6.90 3.96 -4.21
CA LEU A 74 -7.81 4.53 -5.20
C LEU A 74 -7.15 5.77 -5.78
N ARG A 75 -7.23 5.88 -7.10
CA ARG A 75 -6.67 7.01 -7.81
C ARG A 75 -7.65 8.18 -7.75
N GLU A 76 -7.56 8.99 -6.69
CA GLU A 76 -8.30 10.25 -6.61
C GLU A 76 -7.63 11.31 -7.51
N LEU A 77 -8.31 11.63 -8.62
CA LEU A 77 -7.90 12.72 -9.51
C LEU A 77 -8.36 14.04 -8.90
N LYS A 78 -7.49 15.05 -8.88
CA LYS A 78 -7.82 16.40 -8.37
C LYS A 78 -8.95 17.06 -9.17
N TYR A 79 -9.10 16.69 -10.44
CA TYR A 79 -10.23 17.05 -11.30
C TYR A 79 -10.57 15.86 -12.20
N SER A 80 -11.82 15.74 -12.64
CA SER A 80 -12.34 14.65 -13.47
C SER A 80 -11.56 14.38 -14.77
N ASN A 81 -10.84 15.38 -15.31
CA ASN A 81 -9.99 15.26 -16.51
C ASN A 81 -8.48 15.49 -16.25
N SER A 82 -8.04 15.52 -14.99
CA SER A 82 -6.64 15.81 -14.66
C SER A 82 -5.86 14.54 -14.35
N ASN A 83 -4.65 14.42 -14.88
CA ASN A 83 -3.69 13.38 -14.47
C ASN A 83 -3.08 13.65 -13.08
N ARG A 84 -3.40 14.81 -12.48
CA ARG A 84 -2.82 15.29 -11.22
C ARG A 84 -3.56 14.66 -10.04
N SER A 85 -2.82 13.89 -9.24
CA SER A 85 -3.29 13.33 -7.97
C SER A 85 -3.60 14.46 -6.99
N ASN A 86 -4.67 14.33 -6.21
CA ASN A 86 -5.01 15.29 -5.16
C ASN A 86 -4.17 15.03 -3.90
N ARG A 87 -2.84 15.23 -3.98
CA ARG A 87 -1.95 15.07 -2.84
C ARG A 87 -1.92 16.35 -2.01
N THR A 88 -2.68 16.36 -0.92
CA THR A 88 -2.64 17.41 0.12
C THR A 88 -2.54 16.68 1.44
N THR A 89 -1.32 16.46 1.94
CA THR A 89 -1.13 15.94 3.29
C THR A 89 -1.28 17.09 4.29
N ARG A 90 -1.64 16.79 5.54
CA ARG A 90 -2.22 17.76 6.48
C ARG A 90 -1.23 18.87 6.85
N ASP A 91 0.06 18.59 6.85
CA ASP A 91 1.10 19.59 7.13
C ASP A 91 1.15 20.72 6.08
N TRP A 92 0.92 20.43 4.80
CA TRP A 92 0.93 21.45 3.74
C TRP A 92 -0.18 22.50 3.90
N LEU A 93 -1.26 22.16 4.60
CA LEU A 93 -2.35 23.09 4.88
C LEU A 93 -2.03 24.00 6.08
N LEU A 94 -1.20 23.56 7.01
CA LEU A 94 -0.78 24.38 8.17
C LEU A 94 0.34 25.36 7.81
N GLU A 95 1.22 25.01 6.86
CA GLU A 95 2.27 25.90 6.35
C GLU A 95 1.78 26.96 5.34
N SER A 96 0.56 26.82 4.82
CA SER A 96 -0.05 27.81 3.90
C SER A 96 -0.67 29.03 4.61
N HIS A 97 -0.46 29.16 5.92
CA HIS A 97 -0.99 30.24 6.78
C HIS A 97 0.10 31.19 7.32
N TRP A 98 1.13 31.48 6.52
CA TRP A 98 2.03 32.62 6.72
C TRP A 98 2.22 33.40 5.42
#